data_AF-A0A955WAK8-F1
#
_entry.id   AF-A0A955WAK8-F1
#
_cell.length_a   1.000
_cell.length_b   1.000
_cell.length_c   1.000
_cell.angle_alpha   90.00
_cell.angle_beta   90.00
_cell.angle_gamma   90.00
#
_symmetry.space_group_name_H-M   'P 1'
#
loop_
_entity.id
_entity.type
_entity.pdbx_description
1 polymer ?
#
loop_
_entity_poly.entity_id
_entity_poly.type
_entity_poly.pdbx_seq_one_letter_code
_entity_poly.pdbx_strand_id
1 'polypeptide(L)'
;MNEPSSTQAQFEFETGPREIRFEIDETVYPADAVYGASYLFIDRCYVFLTRPADQRLGVRLRTRGDASEEQLVELAGEFANELLNQVLRHRIGVSTARIREYYMARAFHSSGQSTLDSLLAELDDEELAEDNLEVAVPWEKADAS
;
A
#
# COMPACT_ATOMS: atom_id res chain seq x y z
N MET A 1 41.61 -10.94 15.01
CA MET A 1 40.42 -11.80 15.02
C MET A 1 39.24 -10.87 15.22
N ASN A 2 38.57 -10.47 14.14
CA ASN A 2 37.37 -9.62 14.22
C ASN A 2 36.23 -10.52 14.68
N GLU A 3 35.61 -10.20 15.81
CA GLU A 3 34.35 -10.82 16.18
C GLU A 3 33.30 -10.50 15.13
N PRO A 4 32.41 -11.45 14.77
CA PRO A 4 31.26 -11.12 13.95
C PRO A 4 30.40 -10.15 14.77
N SER A 5 30.33 -8.90 14.32
CA SER A 5 29.35 -7.94 14.80
C SER A 5 27.98 -8.58 14.66
N SER A 6 27.44 -9.08 15.76
CA SER A 6 26.06 -9.55 15.84
C SER A 6 25.19 -8.40 15.34
N THR A 7 24.66 -8.55 14.12
CA THR A 7 23.73 -7.60 13.51
C THR A 7 22.42 -7.73 14.25
N GLN A 8 22.36 -7.17 15.45
CA GLN A 8 21.09 -6.77 16.02
C GLN A 8 20.61 -5.66 15.11
N ALA A 9 19.52 -5.91 14.37
CA ALA A 9 18.82 -4.85 13.67
C ALA A 9 18.29 -3.89 14.74
N GLN A 10 19.11 -2.93 15.16
CA GLN A 10 18.67 -1.81 15.96
C GLN A 10 17.88 -0.91 15.01
N PHE A 11 16.64 -0.62 15.37
CA PHE A 11 15.81 0.31 14.62
C PHE A 11 16.26 1.72 14.96
N GLU A 12 17.41 2.09 14.40
CA GLU A 12 18.04 3.40 14.60
C GLU A 12 17.41 4.44 13.69
N PHE A 13 17.37 5.66 14.18
CA PHE A 13 16.92 6.80 13.41
C PHE A 13 17.75 8.03 13.74
N GLU A 14 17.87 8.92 12.76
CA GLU A 14 18.52 10.20 12.91
C GLU A 14 17.48 11.32 12.84
N THR A 15 17.65 12.34 13.66
CA THR A 15 16.85 13.56 13.61
C THR A 15 17.59 14.65 12.81
N GLY A 16 16.84 15.43 12.05
CA GLY A 16 17.29 16.65 11.40
C GLY A 16 16.28 17.77 11.60
N PRO A 17 16.48 18.94 10.98
CA PRO A 17 15.52 20.04 11.08
C PRO A 17 14.15 19.63 10.55
N ARG A 18 13.19 19.40 11.46
CA ARG A 18 11.80 19.01 11.16
C ARG A 18 11.68 17.66 10.43
N GLU A 19 12.65 16.77 10.58
CA GLU A 19 12.64 15.50 9.87
C GLU A 19 13.32 14.39 10.65
N ILE A 20 12.93 13.16 10.32
CA ILE A 20 13.56 11.93 10.80
C ILE A 20 13.98 11.05 9.62
N ARG A 21 15.05 10.29 9.81
CA ARG A 21 15.61 9.38 8.81
C ARG A 21 15.81 8.00 9.39
N PHE A 22 15.51 6.98 8.59
CA PHE A 22 15.75 5.58 8.88
C PHE A 22 16.55 4.95 7.76
N GLU A 23 17.45 4.04 8.10
CA GLU A 23 18.00 3.08 7.15
C GLU A 23 17.55 1.67 7.54
N ILE A 24 16.74 1.07 6.68
CA ILE A 24 16.02 -0.16 6.95
C ILE A 24 16.64 -1.30 6.16
N ASP A 25 16.90 -2.42 6.83
CA ASP A 25 17.33 -3.67 6.21
C ASP A 25 16.14 -4.42 5.60
N GLU A 26 16.17 -4.61 4.28
CA GLU A 26 15.10 -5.27 3.52
C GLU A 26 14.97 -6.77 3.82
N THR A 27 16.00 -7.40 4.39
CA THR A 27 15.93 -8.79 4.82
C THR A 27 15.08 -8.98 6.07
N VAL A 28 14.94 -7.93 6.88
CA VAL A 28 14.12 -7.91 8.11
C VAL A 28 12.75 -7.29 7.83
N TYR A 29 12.73 -6.18 7.10
CA TYR A 29 11.56 -5.39 6.77
C TYR A 29 11.39 -5.32 5.25
N PRO A 30 10.56 -6.20 4.65
CA PRO A 30 10.38 -6.23 3.20
C PRO A 30 9.94 -4.88 2.63
N ALA A 31 10.38 -4.57 1.41
CA ALA A 31 10.09 -3.29 0.75
C ALA A 31 8.59 -2.93 0.75
N ASP A 32 7.70 -3.88 0.49
CA ASP A 32 6.25 -3.67 0.51
C ASP A 32 5.75 -3.17 1.87
N ALA A 33 6.30 -3.69 2.97
CA ALA A 33 5.93 -3.23 4.31
C ALA A 33 6.44 -1.82 4.58
N VAL A 34 7.66 -1.50 4.13
CA VAL A 34 8.22 -0.14 4.20
C VAL A 34 7.36 0.85 3.42
N TYR A 35 6.94 0.48 2.21
CA TYR A 35 6.07 1.32 1.36
C TYR A 35 4.70 1.52 1.98
N GLY A 36 4.09 0.43 2.49
CA GLY A 36 2.81 0.49 3.17
C GLY A 36 2.85 1.41 4.40
N ALA A 37 3.90 1.29 5.22
CA ALA A 37 4.06 2.13 6.41
C ALA A 37 4.26 3.60 6.01
N SER A 38 5.14 3.84 5.04
CA SER A 38 5.44 5.19 4.56
C SER A 38 4.22 5.90 3.97
N TYR A 39 3.37 5.17 3.25
CA TYR A 39 2.14 5.71 2.66
C TYR A 39 1.17 6.27 3.71
N LEU A 40 1.10 5.69 4.90
CA LEU A 40 0.20 6.14 5.97
C LEU A 40 0.59 7.48 6.61
N PHE A 41 1.76 8.02 6.28
CA PHE A 41 2.25 9.29 6.84
C PHE A 41 2.19 10.45 5.83
N ILE A 42 1.76 10.22 4.58
CA ILE A 42 1.78 11.25 3.52
C ILE A 42 0.82 12.43 3.78
N ASP A 43 -0.20 12.22 4.61
CA ASP A 43 -1.16 13.24 5.00
C ASP A 43 -0.49 14.33 5.85
N ARG A 44 0.37 13.95 6.80
CA ARG A 44 1.03 14.86 7.76
C ARG A 44 2.53 15.09 7.53
N CYS A 45 3.17 14.27 6.70
CA CYS A 45 4.59 14.36 6.36
C CYS A 45 4.83 14.39 4.85
N TYR A 46 5.95 15.00 4.46
CA TYR A 46 6.58 14.71 3.18
C TYR A 46 7.44 13.46 3.33
N VAL A 47 7.18 12.47 2.49
CA VAL A 47 7.83 11.16 2.54
C VAL A 47 8.83 11.05 1.39
N PHE A 48 10.05 10.62 1.70
CA PHE A 48 11.09 10.35 0.70
C PHE A 48 11.62 8.93 0.90
N LEU A 49 11.71 8.18 -0.19
CA LEU A 49 12.26 6.84 -0.23
C LEU A 49 13.53 6.85 -1.08
N THR A 50 14.57 6.19 -0.58
CA THR A 50 15.85 6.04 -1.25
C THR A 50 16.38 4.62 -1.06
N ARG A 51 17.43 4.27 -1.79
CA ARG A 51 18.14 2.98 -1.65
C ARG A 51 19.64 3.27 -1.50
N PRO A 52 20.13 3.57 -0.29
CA PRO A 52 21.52 3.97 -0.08
C PRO A 52 22.53 2.84 -0.36
N ALA A 53 22.11 1.58 -0.22
CA ALA A 53 22.92 0.41 -0.53
C ALA A 53 22.05 -0.76 -0.99
N ASP A 54 22.69 -1.86 -1.40
CA ASP A 54 21.96 -3.10 -1.69
C ASP A 54 21.24 -3.61 -0.44
N GLN A 55 20.01 -4.08 -0.60
CA GLN A 55 19.11 -4.52 0.49
C GLN A 55 18.92 -3.49 1.63
N ARG A 56 19.16 -2.20 1.38
CA ARG A 56 18.94 -1.12 2.35
C ARG A 56 18.00 -0.07 1.75
N LEU A 57 16.90 0.20 2.44
CA LEU A 57 15.98 1.29 2.11
C LEU A 57 16.16 2.46 3.06
N GLY A 58 16.34 3.65 2.51
CA GLY A 58 16.31 4.89 3.28
C GLY A 58 14.92 5.48 3.29
N VAL A 59 14.36 5.74 4.46
CA VAL A 59 13.07 6.44 4.64
C VAL A 59 13.34 7.77 5.32
N ARG A 60 12.80 8.86 4.78
CA ARG A 60 12.83 10.16 5.42
C ARG A 60 11.44 10.76 5.49
N LEU A 61 11.04 11.13 6.70
CA LEU A 61 9.77 11.80 6.98
C LEU A 61 10.08 13.22 7.43
N ARG A 62 9.61 14.21 6.66
CA ARG A 62 9.73 15.63 7.00
C ARG A 62 8.37 16.20 7.35
N THR A 63 8.22 16.77 8.53
CA THR A 63 6.95 17.35 8.97
C THR A 63 6.58 18.55 8.09
N ARG A 64 5.28 18.78 7.88
CA ARG A 64 4.79 19.95 7.13
C ARG A 64 4.93 21.26 7.93
N GLY A 65 4.78 21.14 9.25
CA GLY A 65 4.85 22.21 10.25
C GLY A 65 6.09 22.09 11.15
N ASP A 66 6.32 23.09 11.99
CA ASP A 66 7.44 23.05 12.95
C ASP A 66 7.19 21.91 13.93
N ALA A 67 8.28 21.26 14.35
CA ALA A 67 8.22 20.13 15.24
C ALA A 67 9.36 20.26 16.26
N SER A 68 9.05 20.05 17.53
CA SER A 68 10.07 19.89 18.56
C SER A 68 10.80 18.56 18.39
N GLU A 69 11.97 18.44 19.02
CA GLU A 69 12.72 17.19 19.03
C GLU A 69 11.90 16.03 19.64
N GLU A 70 11.16 16.29 20.71
CA GLU A 70 10.26 15.31 21.34
C GLU A 70 9.19 14.81 20.35
N GLN A 71 8.59 15.71 19.55
CA GLN A 71 7.62 15.35 18.53
C GLN A 71 8.24 14.54 17.39
N LEU A 72 9.51 14.80 17.03
CA LEU A 72 10.22 14.00 16.03
C LEU A 72 10.54 12.58 16.56
N VAL A 73 10.88 12.45 17.84
CA VAL A 73 11.09 11.14 18.49
C VAL A 73 9.79 10.36 18.57
N GLU A 74 8.67 11.01 18.93
CA GLU A 74 7.35 10.39 18.93
C GLU A 74 6.96 9.92 17.52
N LEU A 75 7.12 10.79 16.51
CA LEU A 75 6.90 10.45 15.10
C LEU A 75 7.74 9.23 14.66
N ALA A 76 8.98 9.14 15.13
CA ALA A 76 9.85 8.02 14.83
C ALA A 76 9.33 6.71 15.45
N GLY A 77 8.87 6.76 16.69
CA GLY A 77 8.23 5.63 17.37
C GLY A 77 6.93 5.19 16.70
N GLU A 78 6.09 6.14 16.27
CA GLU A 78 4.88 5.85 15.51
C GLU A 78 5.20 5.13 14.19
N PHE A 79 6.17 5.63 13.43
CA PHE A 79 6.60 4.98 12.19
C PHE A 79 7.17 3.58 12.43
N ALA A 80 7.98 3.40 13.48
CA ALA A 80 8.54 2.09 13.85
C ALA A 80 7.45 1.05 14.14
N ASN A 81 6.45 1.44 14.94
CA ASN A 81 5.32 0.58 15.28
C ASN A 81 4.48 0.23 14.05
N GLU A 82 4.19 1.23 13.21
CA GLU A 82 3.41 0.97 12.00
C GLU A 82 4.18 0.10 10.99
N LEU A 83 5.50 0.26 10.88
CA LEU A 83 6.31 -0.63 10.06
C LEU A 83 6.21 -2.08 10.51
N LEU A 84 6.26 -2.34 11.82
CA LEU A 84 6.05 -3.70 12.36
C LEU A 84 4.65 -4.24 12.03
N ASN A 85 3.62 -3.40 12.13
CA ASN A 85 2.26 -3.78 11.73
C ASN A 85 2.20 -4.17 10.25
N GLN A 86 2.82 -3.38 9.38
CA GLN A 86 2.86 -3.65 7.95
C GLN A 86 3.65 -4.92 7.61
N VAL A 87 4.74 -5.21 8.34
CA VAL A 87 5.45 -6.48 8.19
C VAL A 87 4.55 -7.66 8.56
N LEU A 88 3.81 -7.58 9.65
CA LEU A 88 2.87 -8.64 10.04
C LEU A 88 1.77 -8.84 8.99
N ARG A 89 1.16 -7.74 8.52
CA ARG A 89 0.14 -7.78 7.45
C ARG A 89 0.70 -8.40 6.17
N HIS A 90 1.90 -8.00 5.76
CA HIS A 90 2.58 -8.57 4.59
C HIS A 90 2.81 -10.07 4.77
N ARG A 91 3.36 -10.51 5.91
CA ARG A 91 3.62 -11.93 6.19
C ARG A 91 2.34 -12.77 6.21
N ILE A 92 1.26 -12.26 6.80
CA ILE A 92 -0.06 -12.91 6.74
C ILE A 92 -0.56 -12.97 5.29
N GLY A 93 -0.44 -11.87 4.55
CA GLY A 93 -0.83 -11.80 3.14
C GLY A 93 -0.15 -12.87 2.28
N VAL A 94 1.16 -13.04 2.47
CA VAL A 94 1.98 -14.07 1.80
C VAL A 94 1.62 -15.48 2.27
N SER A 95 1.52 -15.72 3.58
CA SER A 95 1.26 -17.06 4.12
C SER A 95 -0.14 -17.58 3.79
N THR A 96 -1.12 -16.68 3.62
CA THR A 96 -2.50 -17.03 3.29
C THR A 96 -2.81 -16.99 1.80
N ALA A 97 -1.87 -16.57 0.94
CA ALA A 97 -2.10 -16.37 -0.49
C ALA A 97 -2.66 -17.61 -1.19
N ARG A 98 -2.00 -18.76 -1.02
CA ARG A 98 -2.43 -20.04 -1.62
C ARG A 98 -3.80 -20.50 -1.14
N ILE A 99 -4.10 -20.28 0.15
CA ILE A 99 -5.38 -20.65 0.74
C ILE A 99 -6.48 -19.78 0.12
N ARG A 100 -6.28 -18.46 0.06
CA ARG A 100 -7.20 -17.52 -0.58
C ARG A 100 -7.41 -17.84 -2.06
N GLU A 101 -6.35 -18.10 -2.80
CA GLU A 101 -6.41 -18.51 -4.22
C GLU A 101 -7.23 -19.78 -4.40
N TYR A 102 -6.99 -20.82 -3.57
CA TYR A 102 -7.76 -22.06 -3.62
C TYR A 102 -9.25 -21.84 -3.31
N TYR A 103 -9.57 -21.08 -2.26
CA TYR A 103 -10.96 -20.79 -1.92
C TYR A 103 -11.65 -19.91 -2.95
N MET A 104 -10.96 -18.95 -3.57
CA MET A 104 -11.48 -18.17 -4.69
C MET A 104 -11.76 -19.06 -5.90
N ALA A 105 -10.78 -19.87 -6.33
CA ALA A 105 -10.94 -20.80 -7.44
C ALA A 105 -12.10 -21.78 -7.19
N ARG A 106 -12.18 -22.34 -5.98
CA ARG A 106 -13.27 -23.22 -5.56
C ARG A 106 -14.61 -22.47 -5.53
N ALA A 107 -14.66 -21.25 -5.00
CA ALA A 107 -15.87 -20.43 -4.96
C ALA A 107 -16.40 -20.24 -6.38
N PHE A 108 -15.57 -19.73 -7.32
CA PHE A 108 -15.92 -19.59 -8.74
C PHE A 108 -16.36 -20.90 -9.40
N HIS A 109 -15.75 -22.03 -9.05
CA HIS A 109 -16.17 -23.34 -9.55
C HIS A 109 -17.50 -23.83 -8.95
N SER A 110 -17.72 -23.56 -7.66
CA SER A 110 -18.90 -24.01 -6.90
C SER A 110 -20.12 -23.12 -7.07
N SER A 111 -19.92 -21.85 -7.44
CA SER A 111 -20.99 -20.94 -7.84
C SER A 111 -21.55 -21.23 -9.24
N GLY A 112 -21.13 -22.35 -9.86
CA GLY A 112 -21.84 -23.03 -10.94
C GLY A 112 -22.30 -22.16 -12.10
N GLN A 113 -21.52 -22.12 -13.18
CA GLN A 113 -21.96 -21.69 -14.53
C GLN A 113 -22.74 -20.37 -14.58
N SER A 114 -22.05 -19.26 -14.42
CA SER A 114 -22.12 -18.29 -15.51
C SER A 114 -20.79 -18.38 -16.25
N THR A 115 -20.74 -19.21 -17.29
CA THR A 115 -19.63 -19.14 -18.24
C THR A 115 -19.56 -17.69 -18.74
N LEU A 116 -18.40 -17.22 -19.19
CA LEU A 116 -18.32 -15.90 -19.84
C LEU A 116 -19.44 -15.74 -20.89
N ASP A 117 -19.75 -16.81 -21.62
CA ASP A 117 -20.90 -16.90 -22.55
C ASP A 117 -22.28 -16.72 -21.90
N SER A 118 -22.51 -17.17 -20.66
CA SER A 118 -23.76 -16.96 -19.93
C SER A 118 -23.91 -15.54 -19.41
N LEU A 119 -22.81 -14.90 -19.00
CA LEU A 119 -22.81 -13.48 -18.62
C LEU A 119 -22.98 -12.60 -19.86
N LEU A 120 -22.36 -12.97 -20.98
CA LEU A 120 -22.56 -12.32 -22.28
C LEU A 120 -24.00 -12.53 -22.79
N ALA A 121 -24.58 -13.71 -22.60
CA ALA A 121 -25.98 -13.97 -22.95
C ALA A 121 -26.98 -13.19 -22.07
N GLU A 122 -26.72 -13.03 -20.76
CA GLU A 122 -27.52 -12.13 -19.90
C GLU A 122 -27.40 -10.66 -20.35
N LEU A 123 -26.21 -10.21 -20.78
CA LEU A 123 -26.02 -8.86 -21.31
C LEU A 123 -26.74 -8.64 -22.65
N ASP A 124 -26.72 -9.62 -23.56
CA ASP A 124 -27.47 -9.56 -24.83
C ASP A 124 -29.00 -9.59 -24.60
N ASP A 125 -29.48 -10.31 -23.59
CA ASP A 125 -30.90 -10.33 -23.20
C ASP A 125 -31.33 -9.01 -22.51
N GLU A 126 -30.42 -8.34 -21.79
CA GLU A 126 -30.65 -7.01 -21.19
C GLU A 126 -30.49 -5.85 -22.21
N GLU A 127 -29.76 -6.03 -23.32
CA GLU A 127 -29.60 -5.01 -24.38
C GLU A 127 -30.84 -4.86 -25.31
N LEU A 128 -31.85 -5.73 -25.19
CA LEU A 128 -33.12 -5.66 -25.95
C LEU A 128 -34.31 -5.14 -25.13
N ALA A 129 -34.13 -4.83 -23.85
CA ALA A 129 -35.07 -3.95 -23.17
C ALA A 129 -34.76 -2.52 -23.61
N GLU A 130 -35.42 -2.08 -24.69
CA GLU A 130 -35.38 -0.69 -25.17
C GLU A 130 -35.20 0.28 -24.00
N ASP A 131 -34.03 0.92 -23.92
CA ASP A 131 -33.74 1.92 -22.92
C ASP A 131 -34.70 3.10 -23.12
N ASN A 132 -35.85 3.05 -22.44
CA ASN A 132 -36.88 4.07 -22.45
C ASN A 132 -36.48 5.26 -21.54
N LEU A 133 -35.22 5.35 -21.13
CA LEU A 133 -34.66 6.46 -20.39
C LEU A 133 -33.50 7.07 -21.18
N GLU A 134 -33.83 7.94 -22.15
CA GLU A 134 -32.87 8.91 -22.68
C GLU A 134 -32.26 9.72 -21.51
N VAL A 135 -31.09 9.31 -21.02
CA VAL A 135 -30.30 10.11 -20.10
C VAL A 135 -29.72 11.26 -20.91
N ALA A 136 -30.34 12.43 -20.81
CA ALA A 136 -29.88 13.62 -21.51
C ALA A 136 -28.40 13.89 -21.17
N VAL A 137 -27.53 13.75 -22.17
CA VAL A 137 -26.10 14.03 -22.07
C VAL A 137 -25.87 15.55 -22.11
N PRO A 138 -25.31 16.16 -21.04
CA PRO A 138 -25.28 17.62 -20.90
C PRO A 138 -24.44 18.38 -21.94
N TRP A 139 -23.57 17.71 -22.69
CA TRP A 139 -22.70 18.33 -23.70
C TRP A 139 -23.26 18.27 -25.12
N GLU A 140 -24.42 17.65 -25.36
CA GLU A 140 -25.11 17.71 -26.66
C GLU A 140 -25.85 19.04 -26.89
N LYS A 141 -26.00 19.89 -25.86
CA LYS A 141 -26.52 21.26 -26.01
C LYS A 141 -25.40 22.29 -26.17
N ALA A 142 -24.49 22.00 -27.07
CA ALA A 142 -23.56 23.01 -27.58
C ALA A 142 -23.58 22.95 -29.10
N ASP A 143 -24.74 23.30 -29.69
CA ASP A 143 -24.85 23.87 -31.03
C ASP A 143 -26.32 24.26 -31.32
N ALA A 144 -26.73 25.42 -30.78
CA ALA A 144 -27.83 26.21 -31.32
C ALA A 144 -27.64 27.66 -30.88
N SER A 145 -26.97 28.45 -31.75
CA SER A 145 -27.11 29.91 -31.77
C SER A 145 -28.39 30.31 -32.48
#